data_AF-A0A7X7J8A7-F1
#
_entry.id   AF-A0A7X7J8A7-F1
#
_cell.length_a   1.000
_cell.length_b   1.000
_cell.length_c   1.000
_cell.angle_alpha   90.00
_cell.angle_beta   90.00
_cell.angle_gamma   90.00
#
_symmetry.space_group_name_H-M   'P 1'
#
loop_
_entity.id
_entity.type
_entity.pdbx_description
1 polymer ?
#
loop_
_entity_poly.entity_id
_entity_poly.type
_entity_poly.pdbx_seq_one_letter_code
_entity_poly.pdbx_strand_id
1 'polypeptide(L)'
;MNSKNVTCGRGYAAAHGGRNMKSLELDLYGDVGAVDGIDPAKVVALLRGAPDAKRINIRLNSPGGSAFDGIAIFNALKDHPAKVTVKVDGLAASAASIIAMAGDTIEMGEGSFLMVHRA
;
A
#
# COMPACT_ATOMS: atom_id res chain seq x y z
N MET A 1 -24.34 17.93 -3.53
CA MET A 1 -24.39 17.51 -2.11
C MET A 1 -23.54 16.25 -1.99
N ASN A 2 -22.57 16.04 -1.10
CA ASN A 2 -22.11 16.73 0.11
C ASN A 2 -20.63 16.34 0.28
N SER A 3 -19.68 17.24 -0.03
CA SER A 3 -18.25 16.98 0.20
C SER A 3 -17.94 17.28 1.66
N LYS A 4 -18.02 16.26 2.51
CA LYS A 4 -17.51 16.32 3.88
C LYS A 4 -16.42 15.27 4.04
N ASN A 5 -15.22 15.59 3.57
CA ASN A 5 -14.00 14.99 4.10
C ASN A 5 -13.45 15.94 5.14
N VAL A 6 -13.92 15.76 6.37
CA VAL A 6 -13.25 16.24 7.58
C VAL A 6 -12.57 15.01 8.17
N THR A 7 -11.25 15.00 8.26
CA THR A 7 -10.50 14.65 9.49
C THR A 7 -9.00 14.82 9.28
N CYS A 8 -8.37 15.33 10.32
CA CYS A 8 -6.97 15.67 10.48
C CYS A 8 -6.18 14.42 10.91
N GLY A 9 -5.25 13.95 10.07
CA GLY A 9 -4.16 13.02 10.38
C GLY A 9 -4.50 11.52 10.54
N ARG A 10 -3.62 10.67 9.97
CA ARG A 10 -3.36 9.23 10.25
C ARG A 10 -4.07 8.16 9.38
N GLY A 11 -3.24 7.43 8.61
CA GLY A 11 -3.37 6.10 8.00
C GLY A 11 -4.69 5.59 7.40
N TYR A 12 -4.79 5.51 6.06
CA TYR A 12 -5.90 4.82 5.36
C TYR A 12 -5.43 4.24 4.01
N ALA A 13 -5.91 3.04 3.64
CA ALA A 13 -5.86 2.51 2.28
C ALA A 13 -6.92 3.20 1.38
N ALA A 14 -6.53 4.26 0.68
CA ALA A 14 -7.42 5.04 -0.20
C ALA A 14 -7.21 4.65 -1.68
N ALA A 15 -8.31 4.46 -2.42
CA ALA A 15 -8.29 4.17 -3.86
C ALA A 15 -8.75 5.36 -4.71
N HIS A 16 -7.95 5.76 -5.70
CA HIS A 16 -8.29 6.83 -6.65
C HIS A 16 -8.25 6.34 -8.10
N GLY A 17 -9.22 6.74 -8.92
CA GLY A 17 -9.32 6.35 -10.34
C GLY A 17 -8.89 7.46 -11.30
N GLY A 18 -7.76 7.26 -12.01
CA GLY A 18 -7.23 8.18 -13.03
C GLY A 18 -7.55 7.76 -14.47
N ARG A 19 -7.65 8.75 -15.38
CA ARG A 19 -8.11 8.58 -16.78
C ARG A 19 -7.11 7.82 -17.68
N ASN A 20 -7.61 6.76 -18.31
CA ASN A 20 -7.17 6.14 -19.59
C ASN A 20 -6.06 5.08 -19.64
N MET A 21 -5.75 4.44 -18.52
CA MET A 21 -5.48 2.99 -18.38
C MET A 21 -6.09 2.63 -17.02
N LYS A 22 -6.73 1.45 -16.84
CA LYS A 22 -7.28 1.08 -15.53
C LYS A 22 -6.12 0.97 -14.52
N SER A 23 -5.83 2.05 -13.80
CA SER A 23 -4.85 2.08 -12.71
C SER A 23 -5.59 2.13 -11.38
N LEU A 24 -5.04 1.41 -10.41
CA LEU A 24 -5.46 1.47 -9.02
C LEU A 24 -4.37 2.19 -8.22
N GLU A 25 -4.71 3.33 -7.66
CA GLU A 25 -3.83 4.06 -6.75
C GLU A 25 -4.13 3.61 -5.31
N LEU A 26 -3.12 3.33 -4.49
CA LEU A 26 -3.27 2.94 -3.09
C LEU A 26 -2.30 3.74 -2.21
N ASP A 27 -2.81 4.46 -1.21
CA ASP A 27 -1.96 5.02 -0.15
C ASP A 27 -1.95 4.04 1.04
N LEU A 28 -0.80 3.47 1.41
CA LEU A 28 -0.66 2.53 2.54
C LEU A 28 0.17 3.16 3.65
N TYR A 29 -0.51 3.84 4.58
CA TYR A 29 0.13 4.65 5.61
C TYR A 29 -0.25 4.16 7.02
N GLY A 30 0.69 4.21 7.95
CA GLY A 30 0.50 3.77 9.34
C GLY A 30 0.89 2.31 9.57
N ASP A 31 0.51 1.75 10.72
CA ASP A 31 0.96 0.42 11.16
C ASP A 31 0.24 -0.70 10.39
N VAL A 32 0.98 -1.73 9.97
CA VAL A 32 0.45 -2.90 9.27
C VAL A 32 -0.32 -3.78 10.26
N GLY A 33 -1.62 -3.95 10.01
CA GLY A 33 -2.53 -4.77 10.84
C GLY A 33 -3.18 -4.01 12.00
N ALA A 34 -2.90 -2.72 12.19
CA ALA A 34 -3.56 -1.91 13.22
C ALA A 34 -4.96 -1.45 12.80
N VAL A 35 -5.85 -1.24 13.77
CA VAL A 35 -7.24 -0.82 13.56
C VAL A 35 -7.34 0.52 12.81
N ASP A 36 -6.40 1.43 13.08
CA ASP A 36 -6.27 2.76 12.49
C ASP A 36 -5.10 2.88 11.50
N GLY A 37 -4.60 1.73 11.01
CA GLY A 37 -3.48 1.65 10.08
C GLY A 37 -3.83 0.96 8.76
N ILE A 38 -2.88 0.18 8.26
CA ILE A 38 -3.03 -0.59 7.02
C ILE A 38 -3.76 -1.88 7.34
N ASP A 39 -5.03 -1.95 6.95
CA ASP A 39 -5.88 -3.13 7.08
C ASP A 39 -5.73 -4.06 5.86
N PRO A 40 -5.17 -5.27 6.03
CA PRO A 40 -4.96 -6.22 4.94
C PRO A 40 -6.24 -6.61 4.22
N ALA A 41 -7.36 -6.76 4.94
CA ALA A 41 -8.62 -7.19 4.35
C ALA A 41 -9.16 -6.11 3.39
N LYS A 42 -9.00 -4.83 3.73
CA LYS A 42 -9.36 -3.72 2.85
C LYS A 42 -8.48 -3.69 1.60
N VAL A 43 -7.16 -3.86 1.76
CA VAL A 43 -6.24 -3.90 0.60
C VAL A 43 -6.61 -5.04 -0.35
N VAL A 44 -6.83 -6.25 0.17
CA VAL A 44 -7.25 -7.41 -0.62
C VAL A 44 -8.59 -7.16 -1.32
N ALA A 45 -9.56 -6.55 -0.63
CA ALA A 45 -10.85 -6.23 -1.21
C ALA A 45 -10.73 -5.21 -2.37
N LEU A 46 -9.88 -4.19 -2.22
CA LEU A 46 -9.61 -3.21 -3.28
C LEU A 46 -8.96 -3.85 -4.51
N LEU A 47 -7.97 -4.73 -4.30
CA LEU A 47 -7.32 -5.48 -5.39
C LEU A 47 -8.33 -6.37 -6.14
N ARG A 48 -9.14 -7.12 -5.40
CA ARG A 48 -10.19 -7.98 -5.99
C ARG A 48 -11.31 -7.19 -6.68
N GLY A 49 -11.57 -5.96 -6.23
CA GLY A 49 -12.51 -5.04 -6.85
C GLY A 49 -12.01 -4.42 -8.16
N ALA A 50 -10.71 -4.57 -8.47
CA ALA A 50 -10.08 -4.00 -9.65
C ALA A 50 -9.35 -5.04 -10.53
N PRO A 51 -9.95 -6.20 -10.87
CA PRO A 51 -9.25 -7.32 -11.51
C PRO A 51 -8.68 -6.97 -12.89
N ASP A 52 -9.27 -5.99 -13.58
CA ASP A 52 -8.84 -5.52 -14.89
C ASP A 52 -7.75 -4.43 -14.83
N ALA A 53 -7.32 -4.02 -13.64
CA ALA A 53 -6.27 -3.03 -13.49
C ALA A 53 -5.00 -3.51 -14.17
N LYS A 54 -4.36 -2.63 -14.93
CA LYS A 54 -3.09 -2.90 -15.60
C LYS A 54 -1.91 -2.37 -14.82
N ARG A 55 -2.16 -1.42 -13.92
CA ARG A 55 -1.16 -0.80 -13.04
C ARG A 55 -1.73 -0.64 -11.65
N ILE A 56 -0.90 -0.93 -10.64
CA ILE A 56 -1.19 -0.59 -9.25
C ILE A 56 -0.05 0.30 -8.79
N ASN A 57 -0.38 1.51 -8.36
CA ASN A 57 0.59 2.44 -7.82
C ASN A 57 0.35 2.56 -6.32
N ILE A 58 1.36 2.25 -5.53
CA ILE A 58 1.28 2.23 -4.08
C ILE A 58 2.17 3.33 -3.54
N ARG A 59 1.65 4.18 -2.66
CA ARG A 59 2.49 5.04 -1.82
C ARG A 59 2.57 4.46 -0.43
N LEU A 60 3.78 4.21 0.06
CA LEU A 60 4.02 3.50 1.30
C LEU A 60 4.76 4.38 2.29
N ASN A 61 4.18 4.51 3.49
CA ASN A 61 4.85 5.15 4.63
C ASN A 61 4.38 4.49 5.93
N SER A 62 5.16 3.53 6.41
CA SER A 62 4.81 2.67 7.53
C SER A 62 6.05 2.23 8.31
N PRO A 63 6.00 2.27 9.66
CA PRO A 63 7.03 1.70 10.52
C PRO A 63 6.99 0.16 10.56
N GLY A 64 6.02 -0.47 9.89
CA GLY A 64 5.80 -1.90 9.92
C GLY A 64 4.62 -2.29 10.81
N GLY A 65 4.70 -3.45 11.46
CA GLY A 65 3.61 -4.02 12.23
C GLY A 65 3.61 -5.54 12.14
N SER A 66 2.44 -6.13 11.92
CA SER A 66 2.28 -7.58 11.78
C SER A 66 2.93 -8.11 10.49
N ALA A 67 3.95 -8.97 10.64
CA ALA A 67 4.64 -9.57 9.51
C ALA A 67 3.72 -10.47 8.67
N PHE A 68 2.79 -11.18 9.31
CA PHE A 68 1.82 -12.03 8.62
C PHE A 68 0.84 -11.22 7.76
N ASP A 69 0.41 -10.07 8.27
CA ASP A 69 -0.44 -9.14 7.52
C ASP A 69 0.31 -8.51 6.34
N GLY A 70 1.59 -8.18 6.52
CA GLY A 70 2.47 -7.75 5.43
C GLY A 70 2.62 -8.82 4.34
N ILE A 71 2.79 -10.09 4.73
CA ILE A 71 2.85 -11.24 3.80
C ILE A 71 1.51 -11.44 3.06
N ALA A 72 0.38 -11.28 3.75
CA ALA A 72 -0.94 -11.40 3.14
C ALA A 72 -1.15 -10.36 2.04
N ILE A 73 -0.77 -9.11 2.30
CA ILE A 73 -0.79 -8.03 1.30
C ILE A 73 0.19 -8.32 0.16
N PHE A 74 1.41 -8.75 0.48
CA PHE A 74 2.42 -9.10 -0.53
C PHE A 74 1.90 -10.17 -1.51
N ASN A 75 1.35 -11.26 -1.00
CA ASN A 75 0.83 -12.34 -1.83
C ASN A 75 -0.35 -11.86 -2.69
N ALA A 76 -1.27 -11.09 -2.11
CA ALA A 76 -2.40 -10.54 -2.87
C ALA A 76 -1.96 -9.61 -4.01
N LEU A 77 -0.89 -8.84 -3.80
CA LEU A 77 -0.28 -8.02 -4.86
C LEU A 77 0.38 -8.87 -5.94
N LYS A 78 1.11 -9.93 -5.56
CA LYS A 78 1.75 -10.86 -6.52
C LYS A 78 0.75 -11.68 -7.34
N ASP A 79 -0.41 -12.00 -6.78
CA ASP A 79 -1.49 -12.69 -7.49
C ASP A 79 -2.21 -11.80 -8.51
N HIS A 80 -2.08 -10.48 -8.41
CA HIS A 80 -2.75 -9.54 -9.31
C HIS A 80 -1.96 -9.39 -10.63
N PRO A 81 -2.60 -9.47 -11.81
CA PRO A 81 -1.89 -9.39 -13.11
C PRO A 81 -1.41 -7.97 -13.47
N ALA A 82 -1.51 -7.01 -12.56
CA ALA A 82 -1.16 -5.61 -12.83
C ALA A 82 0.34 -5.41 -12.57
N LYS A 83 0.95 -4.47 -13.29
CA LYS A 83 2.29 -4.01 -12.93
C LYS A 83 2.21 -3.17 -11.65
N VAL A 84 2.95 -3.55 -10.61
CA VAL A 84 2.93 -2.88 -9.31
C VAL A 84 4.13 -1.94 -9.19
N THR A 85 3.87 -0.66 -8.98
CA THR A 85 4.89 0.34 -8.61
C THR A 85 4.67 0.73 -7.15
N VAL A 86 5.68 0.56 -6.31
CA VAL A 86 5.66 1.02 -4.91
C VAL A 86 6.59 2.21 -4.77
N LYS A 87 6.06 3.33 -4.27
CA LYS A 87 6.82 4.51 -3.91
C LYS A 87 6.89 4.65 -2.40
N VAL A 88 8.08 4.57 -1.83
CA VAL A 88 8.30 4.80 -0.40
C VAL A 88 8.48 6.31 -0.18
N ASP A 89 7.51 6.92 0.48
CA ASP A 89 7.51 8.38 0.69
C ASP A 89 8.34 8.80 1.92
N GLY A 90 8.50 7.92 2.91
CA GLY A 90 9.23 8.22 4.16
C GLY A 90 9.93 7.00 4.74
N LEU A 91 9.17 6.07 5.30
CA LEU A 91 9.70 4.85 5.89
C LEU A 91 8.94 3.62 5.37
N ALA A 92 9.66 2.56 5.01
CA ALA A 92 9.11 1.23 4.85
C ALA A 92 9.95 0.27 5.70
N ALA A 93 9.53 0.07 6.95
CA ALA A 93 10.24 -0.76 7.92
C ALA A 93 9.51 -2.08 8.19
N SER A 94 10.26 -3.14 8.50
CA SER A 94 9.71 -4.41 8.99
C SER A 94 8.65 -5.01 8.06
N ALA A 95 7.43 -5.28 8.52
CA ALA A 95 6.32 -5.75 7.68
C ALA A 95 6.05 -4.89 6.44
N ALA A 96 6.25 -3.57 6.52
CA ALA A 96 6.08 -2.69 5.36
C ALA A 96 7.16 -2.91 4.30
N SER A 97 8.38 -3.29 4.70
CA SER A 97 9.43 -3.67 3.74
C SER A 97 9.03 -4.91 2.94
N ILE A 98 8.29 -5.86 3.54
CA ILE A 98 7.73 -7.02 2.84
C ILE A 98 6.74 -6.53 1.77
N ILE A 99 5.81 -5.63 2.12
CA ILE A 99 4.85 -5.06 1.17
C ILE A 99 5.57 -4.33 0.03
N ALA A 100 6.61 -3.54 0.34
CA ALA A 100 7.41 -2.84 -0.67
C ALA A 100 8.01 -3.79 -1.70
N MET A 101 8.50 -4.95 -1.24
CA MET A 101 9.09 -5.97 -2.11
C MET A 101 8.08 -6.67 -3.03
N ALA A 102 6.77 -6.44 -2.87
CA ALA A 102 5.77 -6.90 -3.83
C ALA A 102 5.83 -6.13 -5.16
N GLY A 103 6.38 -4.91 -5.15
CA GLY A 103 6.50 -4.06 -6.34
C GLY A 103 7.39 -4.66 -7.42
N ASP A 104 6.99 -4.51 -8.68
CA ASP A 104 7.86 -4.73 -9.84
C ASP A 104 8.83 -3.57 -10.03
N THR A 105 8.44 -2.39 -9.55
CA THR A 105 9.28 -1.19 -9.48
C THR A 105 9.14 -0.58 -8.10
N ILE A 106 10.26 -0.30 -7.45
CA ILE A 106 10.31 0.34 -6.14
C ILE A 106 11.01 1.68 -6.31
N GLU A 107 10.29 2.75 -6.04
CA GLU A 107 10.78 4.13 -6.07
C GLU A 107 10.98 4.62 -4.64
N MET A 108 12.10 5.27 -4.37
CA MET A 108 12.41 5.82 -3.05
C MET A 108 12.37 7.34 -3.11
N GLY A 109 11.57 7.97 -2.25
CA GLY A 109 11.60 9.40 -2.05
C GLY A 109 12.96 9.85 -1.48
N GLU A 110 13.37 11.08 -1.76
CA GLU A 110 14.59 11.64 -1.17
C GLU A 110 14.48 11.67 0.36
N GLY A 111 15.50 11.15 1.06
CA GLY A 111 15.48 11.02 2.52
C GLY A 111 14.61 9.88 3.06
N SER A 112 14.04 9.03 2.20
CA SER A 112 13.27 7.87 2.63
C SER A 112 14.17 6.67 2.97
N PHE A 113 13.65 5.77 3.81
CA PHE A 113 14.35 4.58 4.27
C PHE A 113 13.55 3.31 4.01
N LEU A 114 14.24 2.26 3.54
CA LEU A 114 13.76 0.88 3.53
C LEU A 114 14.56 0.13 4.60
N MET A 115 13.88 -0.47 5.59
CA MET A 115 14.53 -1.15 6.71
C MET A 115 14.00 -2.58 6.86
N VAL A 116 14.90 -3.54 6.66
CA VAL A 116 14.67 -4.95 6.98
C VAL A 116 15.29 -5.22 8.34
N HIS A 117 14.50 -5.72 9.29
CA HIS A 117 15.01 -6.20 10.56
C HIS A 117 14.25 -7.46 11.00
N ARG A 118 14.88 -8.29 11.84
CA ARG A 118 14.19 -9.33 12.60
C ARG A 118 13.79 -8.72 13.94
N ALA A 119 12.49 -8.63 14.19
CA ALA A 119 11.94 -8.24 15.49
C ALA A 119 12.13 -9.39 16.49
#